data_AF-A0A8T4UEH1-F1
#
_entry.id   AF-A0A8T4UEH1-F1
#
_cell.length_a   1.000
_cell.length_b   1.000
_cell.length_c   1.000
_cell.angle_alpha   90.00
_cell.angle_beta   90.00
_cell.angle_gamma   90.00
#
_symmetry.space_group_name_H-M   'P 1'
#
loop_
_entity.id
_entity.type
_entity.pdbx_description
1 polymer ?
#
loop_
_entity_poly.entity_id
_entity_poly.type
_entity_poly.pdbx_seq_one_letter_code
_entity_poly.pdbx_strand_id
1 'polypeptide(L)'
;SLSPFRHEINSRLVPLRDFFVALFFILVGSQMSLAVVQAHVTHVILLSLFILLGNPLVVMALLGAMGYTRRTGFFAGLTVAQVSEFSLILIALGIKVGHLSEEILSLVTFVGLVTIAGSSYFIIHADWLYERFSRLLRIFERAGRRVDDQEFNLDRKFDAVLIGCSRLGQDLLPALRSLRAQVLVVDHDPEIVQELGKTGVPCKYGDAADVEMLSELPLGQVRILVSSVPDYETSELLLAVFRKANPSGVAVVRGQDVNGALNLYAKGADYVILPRLLGSRHAALLIQNLGLLPERYRREKESQLVFLNERKRKGFLRHEYYSGVY
;
A
#
# COMPACT_ATOMS: atom_id res chain seq x y z
N SER A 1 29.82 -4.30 0.93
CA SER A 1 30.10 -5.75 0.81
C SER A 1 28.86 -6.46 0.29
N LEU A 2 28.77 -6.72 -1.01
CA LEU A 2 27.63 -7.41 -1.63
C LEU A 2 28.10 -8.74 -2.20
N SER A 3 28.09 -9.77 -1.34
CA SER A 3 28.35 -11.15 -1.78
C SER A 3 27.19 -11.63 -2.68
N PRO A 4 27.47 -12.26 -3.83
CA PRO A 4 26.45 -12.81 -4.73
C PRO A 4 25.60 -13.92 -4.09
N PHE A 5 26.05 -14.48 -2.97
CA PHE A 5 25.34 -15.51 -2.21
C PHE A 5 24.35 -14.96 -1.18
N ARG A 6 24.24 -13.63 -1.00
CA ARG A 6 23.35 -13.03 0.01
C ARG A 6 21.90 -13.48 -0.12
N HIS A 7 21.40 -13.60 -1.35
CA HIS A 7 20.02 -13.99 -1.60
C HIS A 7 19.78 -15.47 -1.27
N GLU A 8 20.74 -16.32 -1.62
CA GLU A 8 20.68 -17.76 -1.34
C GLU A 8 20.90 -18.08 0.15
N ILE A 9 21.75 -17.30 0.84
CA ILE A 9 21.91 -17.39 2.30
C ILE A 9 20.61 -16.95 2.99
N ASN A 10 20.01 -15.82 2.57
CA ASN A 10 18.76 -15.35 3.16
C ASN A 10 17.60 -16.34 2.97
N SER A 11 17.45 -16.93 1.77
CA SER A 11 16.38 -17.90 1.52
C SER A 11 16.52 -19.17 2.36
N ARG A 12 17.76 -19.57 2.69
CA ARG A 12 18.04 -20.70 3.59
C ARG A 12 17.88 -20.36 5.07
N LEU A 13 18.06 -19.10 5.46
CA LEU A 13 17.91 -18.66 6.85
C LEU A 13 16.44 -18.49 7.28
N VAL A 14 15.53 -18.17 6.35
CA VAL A 14 14.11 -17.97 6.68
C VAL A 14 13.48 -19.20 7.35
N PRO A 15 13.58 -20.43 6.80
CA PRO A 15 13.02 -21.61 7.46
C PRO A 15 13.63 -21.89 8.84
N LEU A 16 14.93 -21.65 9.01
CA LEU A 16 15.59 -21.82 10.30
C LEU A 16 15.08 -20.79 11.32
N ARG A 17 14.97 -19.52 10.93
CA ARG A 17 14.40 -18.47 11.76
C ARG A 17 12.99 -18.84 12.20
N ASP A 18 12.13 -19.22 11.27
CA ASP A 18 10.72 -19.52 11.57
C ASP A 18 10.60 -20.73 12.51
N PHE A 19 11.45 -21.76 12.31
CA PHE A 19 11.55 -22.90 13.22
C PHE A 19 12.00 -22.48 14.63
N PHE A 20 13.05 -21.67 14.75
CA PHE A 20 13.55 -21.22 16.06
C PHE A 20 12.60 -20.23 16.76
N VAL A 21 11.86 -19.41 16.01
CA VAL A 21 10.82 -18.52 16.57
C VAL A 21 9.68 -19.37 17.15
N ALA A 22 9.20 -20.38 16.42
CA ALA A 22 8.19 -21.29 16.94
C ALA A 22 8.68 -22.01 18.22
N LEU A 23 9.92 -22.52 18.21
CA LEU A 23 10.51 -23.17 19.38
C LEU A 23 10.67 -22.19 20.57
N PHE A 24 11.08 -20.94 20.30
CA PHE A 24 11.19 -19.89 21.31
C PHE A 24 9.84 -19.63 21.99
N PHE A 25 8.76 -19.48 21.23
CA PHE A 25 7.42 -19.27 21.79
C PHE A 25 6.92 -20.48 22.58
N ILE A 26 7.23 -21.71 22.15
CA ILE A 26 6.92 -22.92 22.92
C ILE A 26 7.69 -22.92 24.26
N LEU A 27 8.97 -22.56 24.24
CA LEU A 27 9.81 -22.53 25.43
C LEU A 27 9.36 -21.45 26.42
N VAL A 28 9.16 -20.22 25.95
CA VAL A 28 8.70 -19.12 26.81
C VAL A 28 7.27 -19.38 27.32
N GLY A 29 6.42 -19.98 26.48
CA GLY A 29 5.09 -20.42 26.88
C GLY A 29 5.09 -21.53 27.92
N SER A 30 6.04 -22.47 27.89
CA SER A 30 6.14 -23.55 28.89
C SER A 30 6.66 -23.08 30.25
N GLN A 31 7.40 -21.97 30.27
CA GLN A 31 7.87 -21.31 31.50
C GLN A 31 6.81 -20.39 32.11
N MET A 32 5.72 -20.11 31.41
CA MET A 32 4.66 -19.23 31.88
C MET A 32 3.85 -19.88 33.01
N SER A 33 3.77 -19.20 34.16
CA SER A 33 2.92 -19.62 35.27
C SER A 33 1.53 -18.99 35.19
N LEU A 34 0.51 -19.81 34.96
CA LEU A 34 -0.89 -19.35 34.96
C LEU A 34 -1.34 -18.82 36.33
N ALA A 35 -0.76 -19.30 37.43
CA ALA A 35 -1.08 -18.80 38.77
C ALA A 35 -0.65 -17.32 38.93
N VAL A 36 0.51 -16.95 38.38
CA VAL A 36 0.99 -15.57 38.38
C VAL A 36 0.08 -14.69 37.53
N VAL A 37 -0.31 -15.17 36.34
CA VAL A 37 -1.25 -14.46 35.45
C VAL A 37 -2.59 -14.22 36.16
N GLN A 38 -3.12 -15.23 36.85
CA GLN A 38 -4.37 -15.13 37.61
C GLN A 38 -4.28 -14.12 38.77
N ALA A 39 -3.13 -14.06 39.46
CA ALA A 39 -2.91 -13.08 40.52
C ALA A 39 -2.88 -11.62 40.00
N HIS A 40 -2.53 -11.42 38.73
CA HIS A 40 -2.32 -10.10 38.14
C HIS A 40 -3.19 -9.83 36.90
N VAL A 41 -4.39 -10.43 36.81
CA VAL A 41 -5.31 -10.27 35.67
C VAL A 41 -5.56 -8.81 35.31
N THR A 42 -5.71 -7.94 36.32
CA THR A 42 -5.88 -6.50 36.10
C THR A 42 -4.72 -5.89 35.33
N HIS A 43 -3.48 -6.23 35.68
CA HIS A 43 -2.29 -5.73 34.99
C HIS A 43 -2.22 -6.26 33.55
N VAL A 44 -2.55 -7.54 33.36
CA VAL A 44 -2.59 -8.17 32.04
C VAL A 44 -3.59 -7.44 31.13
N ILE A 45 -4.80 -7.17 31.60
CA ILE A 45 -5.83 -6.48 30.82
C ILE A 45 -5.38 -5.06 30.48
N LEU A 46 -4.88 -4.31 31.47
CA LEU A 46 -4.44 -2.93 31.27
C LEU A 46 -3.27 -2.84 30.29
N LEU A 47 -2.25 -3.67 30.44
CA LEU A 47 -1.10 -3.72 29.54
C LEU A 47 -1.49 -4.17 28.13
N SER A 48 -2.36 -5.17 28.01
CA SER A 48 -2.84 -5.63 26.71
C SER A 48 -3.62 -4.54 25.98
N LEU A 49 -4.53 -3.84 26.68
CA LEU A 49 -5.29 -2.74 26.11
C LEU A 49 -4.38 -1.55 25.74
N PHE A 50 -3.40 -1.24 26.60
CA PHE A 50 -2.40 -0.22 26.33
C PHE A 50 -1.62 -0.52 25.05
N ILE A 51 -1.24 -1.77 24.79
CA ILE A 51 -0.51 -2.14 23.57
C ILE A 51 -1.44 -2.16 22.36
N LEU A 52 -2.61 -2.81 22.49
CA LEU A 52 -3.61 -2.93 21.42
C LEU A 52 -4.12 -1.57 20.93
N LEU A 53 -4.19 -0.57 21.80
CA LEU A 53 -4.66 0.77 21.43
C LEU A 53 -3.51 1.77 21.30
N GLY A 54 -2.55 1.75 22.23
CA GLY A 54 -1.47 2.73 22.30
C GLY A 54 -0.54 2.66 21.09
N ASN A 55 -0.10 1.47 20.68
CA ASN A 55 0.78 1.34 19.51
C ASN A 55 0.12 1.88 18.24
N PRO A 56 -1.13 1.48 17.89
CA PRO A 56 -1.83 2.08 16.76
C PRO A 56 -1.95 3.59 16.84
N LEU A 57 -2.31 4.13 18.00
CA LEU A 57 -2.47 5.59 18.17
C LEU A 57 -1.15 6.35 17.97
N VAL A 58 -0.03 5.80 18.45
CA VAL A 58 1.31 6.37 18.23
C VAL A 58 1.66 6.35 16.74
N VAL A 59 1.47 5.21 16.06
CA VAL A 59 1.74 5.07 14.62
C VAL A 59 0.86 6.02 13.80
N MET A 60 -0.43 6.10 14.11
CA MET A 60 -1.37 7.03 13.47
C MET A 60 -0.96 8.48 13.66
N ALA A 61 -0.54 8.88 14.87
CA ALA A 61 -0.08 10.24 15.13
C ALA A 61 1.19 10.59 14.36
N LEU A 62 2.14 9.65 14.27
CA LEU A 62 3.38 9.83 13.51
C LEU A 62 3.10 9.95 12.01
N LEU A 63 2.30 9.04 11.45
CA LEU A 63 1.95 9.05 10.02
C LEU A 63 1.09 10.27 9.66
N GLY A 64 0.17 10.67 10.52
CA GLY A 64 -0.58 11.91 10.37
C GLY A 64 0.33 13.15 10.41
N ALA A 65 1.37 13.16 11.25
CA ALA A 65 2.38 14.22 11.27
C ALA A 65 3.25 14.26 10.00
N MET A 66 3.40 13.13 9.32
CA MET A 66 4.09 13.00 8.03
C MET A 66 3.17 13.28 6.83
N GLY A 67 1.87 13.51 7.04
CA GLY A 67 0.91 13.87 5.98
C GLY A 67 0.20 12.69 5.31
N TYR A 68 0.30 11.48 5.88
CA TYR A 68 -0.44 10.31 5.38
C TYR A 68 -1.94 10.37 5.75
N THR A 69 -2.79 9.66 5.00
CA THR A 69 -4.22 9.58 5.32
C THR A 69 -4.44 8.85 6.65
N ARG A 70 -5.53 9.19 7.34
CA ARG A 70 -5.97 8.44 8.53
C ARG A 70 -6.22 6.95 8.23
N ARG A 71 -6.64 6.61 7.00
CA ARG A 71 -6.82 5.22 6.55
C ARG A 71 -5.49 4.50 6.58
N THR A 72 -4.49 5.02 5.87
CA THR A 72 -3.13 4.46 5.86
C THR A 72 -2.56 4.34 7.27
N GLY A 73 -2.71 5.39 8.09
CA GLY A 73 -2.27 5.39 9.48
C GLY A 73 -2.92 4.31 10.32
N PHE A 74 -4.23 4.10 10.16
CA PHE A 74 -4.99 3.10 10.90
C PHE A 74 -4.56 1.67 10.56
N PHE A 75 -4.51 1.32 9.26
CA PHE A 75 -4.08 -0.01 8.84
C PHE A 75 -2.62 -0.29 9.24
N ALA A 76 -1.73 0.68 9.09
CA ALA A 76 -0.34 0.56 9.56
C ALA A 76 -0.25 0.46 11.09
N GLY A 77 -1.12 1.15 11.83
CA GLY A 77 -1.18 1.06 13.29
C GLY A 77 -1.61 -0.34 13.75
N LEU A 78 -2.63 -0.92 13.12
CA LEU A 78 -3.13 -2.24 13.47
C LEU A 78 -2.09 -3.35 13.30
N THR A 79 -1.19 -3.25 12.31
CA THR A 79 -0.13 -4.25 12.12
C THR A 79 0.94 -4.22 13.23
N VAL A 80 1.02 -3.12 13.99
CA VAL A 80 1.95 -2.92 15.12
C VAL A 80 1.22 -3.07 16.48
N ALA A 81 -0.06 -3.43 16.49
CA ALA A 81 -0.90 -3.55 17.69
C ALA A 81 -0.58 -4.77 18.56
N GLN A 82 0.67 -5.20 18.65
CA GLN A 82 1.08 -6.36 19.43
C GLN A 82 2.44 -6.19 20.09
N VAL A 83 2.70 -7.02 21.10
CA VAL A 83 4.04 -7.13 21.69
C VAL A 83 5.02 -7.61 20.63
N SER A 84 6.20 -6.99 20.57
CA SER A 84 7.28 -7.41 19.69
C SER A 84 7.97 -8.68 20.22
N GLU A 85 8.32 -9.61 19.32
CA GLU A 85 9.11 -10.80 19.66
C GLU A 85 10.44 -10.41 20.34
N PHE A 86 11.05 -9.31 19.90
CA PHE A 86 12.26 -8.77 20.49
C PHE A 86 12.08 -8.32 21.94
N SER A 87 10.88 -7.87 22.33
CA SER A 87 10.58 -7.51 23.71
C SER A 87 10.67 -8.73 24.63
N LEU A 88 10.17 -9.89 24.20
CA LEU A 88 10.26 -11.14 24.97
C LEU A 88 11.71 -11.62 25.11
N ILE A 89 12.51 -11.49 24.04
CA ILE A 89 13.94 -11.81 24.09
C ILE A 89 14.68 -10.92 25.10
N LEU A 90 14.40 -9.62 25.11
CA LEU A 90 14.99 -8.67 26.06
C LEU A 90 14.62 -9.00 27.51
N ILE A 91 13.37 -9.41 27.77
CA ILE A 91 12.93 -9.81 29.11
C ILE A 91 13.65 -11.09 29.56
N ALA A 92 13.71 -12.10 28.70
CA ALA A 92 14.43 -13.34 28.99
C ALA A 92 15.93 -13.07 29.31
N LEU A 93 16.55 -12.15 28.57
CA LEU A 93 17.91 -11.70 28.87
C LEU A 93 18.00 -10.96 30.20
N GLY A 94 17.05 -10.08 30.50
CA GLY A 94 16.99 -9.35 31.77
C GLY A 94 16.88 -10.28 32.98
N ILE A 95 16.13 -11.38 32.85
CA ILE A 95 16.05 -12.44 33.86
C ILE A 95 17.38 -13.15 34.01
N LYS A 96 18.00 -13.53 32.89
CA LYS A 96 19.31 -14.20 32.87
C LYS A 96 20.40 -13.38 33.58
N VAL A 97 20.36 -12.06 33.46
CA VAL A 97 21.30 -11.13 34.12
C VAL A 97 20.87 -10.78 35.55
N GLY A 98 19.67 -11.20 35.98
CA GLY A 98 19.14 -11.00 37.33
C GLY A 98 18.47 -9.64 37.56
N HIS A 99 18.19 -8.88 36.50
CA HIS A 99 17.51 -7.58 36.58
C HIS A 99 15.98 -7.68 36.63
N LEU A 100 15.42 -8.82 36.18
CA LEU A 100 13.98 -9.05 36.11
C LEU A 100 13.63 -10.38 36.79
N SER A 101 12.41 -10.48 37.33
CA SER A 101 11.87 -11.71 37.90
C SER A 101 11.16 -12.58 36.85
N GLU A 102 11.05 -13.89 37.11
CA GLU A 102 10.27 -14.81 36.26
C GLU A 102 8.78 -14.49 36.21
N GLU A 103 8.26 -13.79 37.22
CA GLU A 103 6.89 -13.28 37.24
C GLU A 103 6.64 -12.30 36.08
N ILE A 104 7.61 -11.44 35.77
CA ILE A 104 7.53 -10.49 34.65
C ILE A 104 7.49 -11.24 33.32
N LEU A 105 8.26 -12.33 33.17
CA LEU A 105 8.19 -13.17 31.97
C LEU A 105 6.79 -13.76 31.80
N SER A 106 6.21 -14.32 32.87
CA SER A 106 4.87 -14.90 32.81
C SER A 106 3.83 -13.86 32.41
N LEU A 107 3.90 -12.65 32.97
CA LEU A 107 2.99 -11.56 32.64
C LEU A 107 3.12 -11.10 31.19
N VAL A 108 4.35 -10.81 30.74
CA VAL A 108 4.55 -10.28 29.38
C VAL A 108 4.31 -11.35 28.32
N THR A 109 4.61 -12.61 28.59
CA THR A 109 4.25 -13.73 27.69
C THR A 109 2.75 -13.80 27.48
N PHE A 110 1.97 -13.69 28.56
CA PHE A 110 0.52 -13.74 28.46
C PHE A 110 -0.06 -12.49 27.78
N VAL A 111 0.46 -11.29 28.09
CA VAL A 111 0.10 -10.05 27.36
C VAL A 111 0.46 -10.18 25.88
N GLY A 112 1.60 -10.78 25.55
CA GLY A 112 2.01 -11.09 24.18
C GLY A 112 0.98 -11.97 23.48
N LEU A 113 0.58 -13.07 24.11
CA LEU A 113 -0.45 -13.97 23.58
C LEU A 113 -1.78 -13.25 23.34
N VAL A 114 -2.27 -12.48 24.31
CA VAL A 114 -3.53 -11.72 24.18
C VAL A 114 -3.44 -10.68 23.07
N THR A 115 -2.32 -9.96 22.97
CA THR A 115 -2.14 -8.91 21.96
C THR A 115 -1.97 -9.48 20.56
N ILE A 116 -1.26 -10.61 20.38
CA ILE A 116 -1.16 -11.32 19.09
C ILE A 116 -2.54 -11.83 18.64
N ALA A 117 -3.30 -12.43 19.54
CA ALA A 117 -4.66 -12.87 19.24
C ALA A 117 -5.56 -11.67 18.88
N GLY A 118 -5.54 -10.63 19.72
CA GLY A 118 -6.34 -9.42 19.52
C GLY A 118 -6.01 -8.66 18.24
N SER A 119 -4.71 -8.47 17.95
CA SER A 119 -4.24 -7.82 16.71
C SER A 119 -4.67 -8.61 15.48
N SER A 120 -4.60 -9.94 15.52
CA SER A 120 -5.05 -10.81 14.42
C SER A 120 -6.53 -10.56 14.09
N TYR A 121 -7.40 -10.49 15.11
CA TYR A 121 -8.81 -10.16 14.89
C TYR A 121 -9.02 -8.74 14.38
N PHE A 122 -8.26 -7.76 14.88
CA PHE A 122 -8.32 -6.38 14.38
C PHE A 122 -7.91 -6.27 12.91
N ILE A 123 -6.86 -7.00 12.50
CA ILE A 123 -6.40 -7.03 11.11
C ILE A 123 -7.45 -7.67 10.20
N ILE A 124 -8.03 -8.81 10.60
CA ILE A 124 -9.07 -9.50 9.80
C ILE A 124 -10.31 -8.60 9.61
N HIS A 125 -10.67 -7.81 10.63
CA HIS A 125 -11.85 -6.93 10.60
C HIS A 125 -11.48 -5.46 10.40
N ALA A 126 -10.31 -5.17 9.82
CA ALA A 126 -9.76 -3.83 9.77
C ALA A 126 -10.66 -2.85 9.00
N ASP A 127 -11.25 -3.27 7.88
CA ASP A 127 -12.16 -2.41 7.10
C ASP A 127 -13.41 -2.04 7.90
N TRP A 128 -14.07 -3.02 8.53
CA TRP A 128 -15.24 -2.76 9.39
C TRP A 128 -14.90 -1.85 10.57
N LEU A 129 -13.74 -2.08 11.19
CA LEU A 129 -13.26 -1.28 12.31
C LEU A 129 -12.96 0.15 11.84
N TYR A 130 -12.33 0.33 10.69
CA TYR A 130 -12.07 1.63 10.09
C TYR A 130 -13.38 2.39 9.82
N GLU A 131 -14.37 1.75 9.19
CA GLU A 131 -15.67 2.38 8.92
C GLU A 131 -16.36 2.85 10.20
N ARG A 132 -16.29 2.04 11.27
CA ARG A 132 -16.92 2.36 12.57
C ARG A 132 -16.24 3.53 13.29
N PHE A 133 -14.91 3.61 13.19
CA PHE A 133 -14.10 4.58 13.92
C PHE A 133 -13.65 5.79 13.09
N SER A 134 -13.84 5.78 11.77
CA SER A 134 -13.40 6.81 10.81
C SER A 134 -13.60 8.25 11.30
N ARG A 135 -14.78 8.54 11.88
CA ARG A 135 -15.12 9.86 12.43
C ARG A 135 -14.22 10.28 13.59
N LEU A 136 -13.93 9.36 14.50
CA LEU A 136 -13.04 9.60 15.65
C LEU A 136 -11.58 9.73 15.18
N LEU A 137 -11.20 8.99 14.14
CA LEU A 137 -9.84 9.00 13.60
C LEU A 137 -9.50 10.30 12.85
N ARG A 138 -10.49 11.17 12.57
CA ARG A 138 -10.27 12.48 11.93
C ARG A 138 -9.30 13.38 12.70
N ILE A 139 -9.17 13.21 14.01
CA ILE A 139 -8.20 13.96 14.83
C ILE A 139 -6.74 13.66 14.46
N PHE A 140 -6.47 12.48 13.89
CA PHE A 140 -5.14 12.07 13.45
C PHE A 140 -4.85 12.54 12.02
N GLU A 141 -5.84 13.09 11.33
CA GLU A 141 -5.68 13.71 10.03
C GLU A 141 -5.43 15.22 10.22
N ARG A 142 -4.16 15.65 10.13
CA ARG A 142 -3.85 17.08 10.20
C ARG A 142 -4.30 17.77 8.91
N ALA A 143 -5.23 18.72 9.04
CA ALA A 143 -5.72 19.55 7.96
C ALA A 143 -4.69 20.55 7.37
N GLY A 144 -3.54 20.76 8.01
CA GLY A 144 -2.65 21.91 7.74
C GLY A 144 -1.21 21.58 7.33
N ARG A 145 -0.96 20.37 6.81
CA ARG A 145 0.31 20.04 6.14
C ARG A 145 0.11 18.83 5.26
N ARG A 146 -0.93 18.87 4.41
CA ARG A 146 -1.05 17.85 3.39
C ARG A 146 0.11 18.07 2.43
N VAL A 147 0.65 17.00 1.85
CA VAL A 147 1.50 17.09 0.66
C VAL A 147 0.80 17.84 -0.50
N ASP A 148 -0.52 18.03 -0.35
CA ASP A 148 -1.52 18.74 -1.14
C ASP A 148 -1.54 20.28 -0.97
N ASP A 149 -0.69 20.90 -0.15
CA ASP A 149 -0.74 22.38 0.08
C ASP A 149 -0.34 23.23 -1.14
N GLN A 150 -0.12 22.64 -2.32
CA GLN A 150 -0.23 23.40 -3.56
C GLN A 150 -1.71 23.51 -3.93
N GLU A 151 -2.36 24.60 -3.51
CA GLU A 151 -3.73 25.02 -3.83
C GLU A 151 -4.28 24.39 -5.12
N PHE A 152 -4.87 23.19 -5.01
CA PHE A 152 -5.70 22.67 -6.06
C PHE A 152 -7.04 23.38 -5.93
N ASN A 153 -7.18 24.51 -6.62
CA ASN A 153 -8.44 25.21 -6.65
C ASN A 153 -9.47 24.32 -7.38
N LEU A 154 -10.44 23.79 -6.63
CA LEU A 154 -11.57 23.00 -7.15
C LEU A 154 -12.41 23.78 -8.18
N ASP A 155 -12.25 25.11 -8.26
CA ASP A 155 -12.85 25.94 -9.32
C ASP A 155 -12.21 25.70 -10.70
N ARG A 156 -11.02 25.07 -10.76
CA ARG A 156 -10.44 24.68 -12.04
C ARG A 156 -11.22 23.52 -12.63
N LYS A 157 -11.55 23.64 -13.92
CA LYS A 157 -12.18 22.55 -14.67
C LYS A 157 -11.14 21.56 -15.14
N PHE A 158 -11.37 20.28 -14.84
CA PHE A 158 -10.54 19.17 -15.29
C PHE A 158 -11.24 18.40 -16.40
N ASP A 159 -10.47 18.06 -17.42
CA ASP A 159 -10.93 17.21 -18.51
C ASP A 159 -10.75 15.73 -18.17
N ALA A 160 -9.74 15.42 -17.37
CA ALA A 160 -9.38 14.06 -17.02
C ALA A 160 -8.99 13.93 -15.54
N VAL A 161 -9.33 12.80 -14.94
CA VAL A 161 -8.74 12.35 -13.67
C VAL A 161 -7.89 11.11 -13.93
N LEU A 162 -6.63 11.14 -13.49
CA LEU A 162 -5.74 9.99 -13.50
C LEU A 162 -5.51 9.52 -12.06
N ILE A 163 -5.94 8.30 -11.74
CA ILE A 163 -5.74 7.68 -10.42
C ILE A 163 -4.59 6.68 -10.50
N GLY A 164 -3.55 6.93 -9.69
CA GLY A 164 -2.27 6.25 -9.72
C GLY A 164 -1.38 6.77 -10.85
N CYS A 165 -0.29 7.44 -10.50
CA CYS A 165 0.79 7.93 -11.35
C CYS A 165 2.16 7.36 -10.96
N SER A 166 2.17 6.08 -10.56
CA SER A 166 3.39 5.27 -10.47
C SER A 166 3.78 4.75 -11.85
N ARG A 167 3.99 3.44 -12.04
CA ARG A 167 4.59 2.89 -13.27
C ARG A 167 3.76 3.13 -14.52
N LEU A 168 2.53 2.62 -14.54
CA LEU A 168 1.66 2.70 -15.72
C LEU A 168 1.11 4.12 -15.87
N GLY A 169 0.77 4.79 -14.76
CA GLY A 169 0.24 6.15 -14.79
C GLY A 169 1.24 7.19 -15.32
N GLN A 170 2.55 7.01 -15.10
CA GLN A 170 3.59 7.87 -15.70
C GLN A 170 3.59 7.86 -17.22
N ASP A 171 3.15 6.77 -17.86
CA ASP A 171 3.01 6.69 -19.32
C ASP A 171 1.66 7.25 -19.79
N LEU A 172 0.63 7.09 -18.98
CA LEU A 172 -0.72 7.56 -19.28
C LEU A 172 -0.82 9.09 -19.17
N LEU A 173 -0.10 9.71 -18.23
CA LEU A 173 -0.14 11.16 -18.02
C LEU A 173 0.31 11.96 -19.27
N PRO A 174 1.47 11.69 -19.90
CA PRO A 174 1.85 12.32 -21.16
C PRO A 174 0.84 12.09 -22.29
N ALA A 175 0.28 10.88 -22.38
CA ALA A 175 -0.74 10.57 -23.39
C ALA A 175 -1.98 11.46 -23.22
N LEU A 176 -2.49 11.59 -21.99
CA LEU A 176 -3.60 12.49 -21.68
C LEU A 176 -3.25 13.96 -21.96
N ARG A 177 -2.05 14.41 -21.57
CA ARG A 177 -1.61 15.80 -21.81
C ARG A 177 -1.42 16.12 -23.29
N SER A 178 -1.06 15.13 -24.12
CA SER A 178 -0.94 15.32 -25.58
C SER A 178 -2.27 15.69 -26.24
N LEU A 179 -3.40 15.35 -25.61
CA LEU A 179 -4.75 15.75 -26.00
C LEU A 179 -5.10 17.18 -25.57
N ARG A 180 -4.15 17.94 -25.00
CA ARG A 180 -4.35 19.27 -24.38
C ARG A 180 -5.39 19.27 -23.26
N ALA A 181 -5.64 18.12 -22.64
CA ALA A 181 -6.53 17.96 -21.51
C ALA A 181 -5.91 18.51 -20.22
N GLN A 182 -6.71 19.19 -19.40
CA GLN A 182 -6.38 19.48 -18.00
C GLN A 182 -6.56 18.21 -17.17
N VAL A 183 -5.46 17.67 -16.65
CA VAL A 183 -5.45 16.39 -15.92
C VAL A 183 -5.24 16.67 -14.43
N LEU A 184 -6.16 16.17 -13.60
CA LEU A 184 -5.95 16.00 -12.17
C LEU A 184 -5.35 14.62 -11.92
N VAL A 185 -4.21 14.56 -11.23
CA VAL A 185 -3.59 13.30 -10.82
C VAL A 185 -3.89 13.03 -9.35
N VAL A 186 -4.30 11.81 -9.01
CA VAL A 186 -4.45 11.36 -7.61
C VAL A 186 -3.51 10.20 -7.35
N ASP A 187 -2.66 10.31 -6.34
CA ASP A 187 -1.75 9.22 -5.94
C ASP A 187 -1.67 9.08 -4.41
N HIS A 188 -1.43 7.85 -3.94
CA HIS A 188 -1.28 7.52 -2.53
C HIS A 188 0.20 7.57 -2.08
N ASP A 189 1.12 7.77 -3.02
CA ASP A 189 2.53 8.01 -2.74
C ASP A 189 2.83 9.52 -2.64
N PRO A 190 3.19 10.03 -1.46
CA PRO A 190 3.48 11.44 -1.28
C PRO A 190 4.69 11.91 -2.08
N GLU A 191 5.67 11.06 -2.38
CA GLU A 191 6.84 11.44 -3.19
C GLU A 191 6.41 11.73 -4.63
N ILE A 192 5.52 10.91 -5.20
CA ILE A 192 4.97 11.11 -6.54
C ILE A 192 4.20 12.43 -6.61
N VAL A 193 3.36 12.71 -5.62
CA VAL A 193 2.59 13.97 -5.56
C VAL A 193 3.53 15.17 -5.46
N GLN A 194 4.59 15.11 -4.63
CA GLN A 194 5.57 16.20 -4.54
C GLN A 194 6.34 16.42 -5.84
N GLU A 195 6.76 15.35 -6.52
CA GLU A 195 7.45 15.44 -7.81
C GLU A 195 6.55 16.06 -8.89
N LEU A 196 5.29 15.63 -8.97
CA LEU A 196 4.31 16.18 -9.90
C LEU A 196 4.02 17.66 -9.60
N GLY A 197 3.84 18.02 -8.33
CA GLY A 197 3.62 19.41 -7.90
C GLY A 197 4.79 20.33 -8.28
N LYS A 198 6.04 19.87 -8.18
CA LYS A 198 7.22 20.64 -8.65
C LYS A 198 7.20 20.91 -10.15
N THR A 199 6.52 20.06 -10.94
CA THR A 199 6.38 20.23 -12.39
C THR A 199 5.11 20.99 -12.80
N GLY A 200 4.33 21.47 -11.83
CA GLY A 200 3.08 22.20 -12.06
C GLY A 200 1.94 21.32 -12.59
N VAL A 201 2.03 20.00 -12.44
CA VAL A 201 0.93 19.09 -12.75
C VAL A 201 -0.06 19.15 -11.58
N PRO A 202 -1.35 19.45 -11.83
CA PRO A 202 -2.36 19.42 -10.77
C PRO A 202 -2.45 18.00 -10.18
N CYS A 203 -2.13 17.87 -8.90
CA CYS A 203 -2.08 16.58 -8.22
C CYS A 203 -2.66 16.67 -6.81
N LYS A 204 -3.25 15.58 -6.33
CA LYS A 204 -3.80 15.41 -5.00
C LYS A 204 -3.29 14.12 -4.38
N TYR A 205 -2.94 14.18 -3.09
CA TYR A 205 -2.66 12.98 -2.32
C TYR A 205 -3.97 12.30 -1.90
N GLY A 206 -4.12 11.01 -2.18
CA GLY A 206 -5.34 10.27 -1.84
C GLY A 206 -5.27 8.78 -2.12
N ASP A 207 -6.01 8.01 -1.31
CA ASP A 207 -6.20 6.57 -1.48
C ASP A 207 -7.48 6.30 -2.28
N ALA A 208 -7.36 5.64 -3.42
CA ALA A 208 -8.47 5.33 -4.30
C ALA A 208 -9.48 4.34 -3.70
N ALA A 209 -9.12 3.64 -2.63
CA ALA A 209 -10.03 2.80 -1.85
C ALA A 209 -10.83 3.59 -0.80
N ASP A 210 -10.56 4.88 -0.60
CA ASP A 210 -11.32 5.74 0.31
C ASP A 210 -12.49 6.45 -0.42
N VAL A 211 -13.72 6.02 -0.10
CA VAL A 211 -14.95 6.59 -0.67
C VAL A 211 -15.10 8.07 -0.38
N GLU A 212 -14.68 8.54 0.80
CA GLU A 212 -14.76 9.96 1.14
C GLU A 212 -13.83 10.77 0.25
N MET A 213 -12.60 10.30 0.01
CA MET A 213 -11.66 10.94 -0.92
C MET A 213 -12.22 10.98 -2.34
N LEU A 214 -12.76 9.86 -2.84
CA LEU A 214 -13.37 9.83 -4.19
C LEU A 214 -14.54 10.80 -4.33
N SER A 215 -15.30 11.03 -3.26
CA SER A 215 -16.44 11.97 -3.26
C SER A 215 -16.02 13.44 -3.38
N GLU A 216 -14.78 13.78 -3.01
CA GLU A 216 -14.21 15.12 -3.15
C GLU A 216 -13.68 15.41 -4.57
N LEU A 217 -13.56 14.38 -5.43
CA LEU A 217 -13.02 14.52 -6.77
C LEU A 217 -14.09 15.05 -7.76
N PRO A 218 -13.70 15.84 -8.79
CA PRO A 218 -14.62 16.39 -9.78
C PRO A 218 -15.11 15.35 -10.83
N LEU A 219 -15.42 14.13 -10.39
CA LEU A 219 -15.77 12.99 -11.24
C LEU A 219 -16.99 13.25 -12.13
N GLY A 220 -17.95 14.04 -11.66
CA GLY A 220 -19.15 14.41 -12.40
C GLY A 220 -18.91 15.28 -13.65
N GLN A 221 -17.76 15.95 -13.74
CA GLN A 221 -17.48 16.95 -14.78
C GLN A 221 -16.42 16.51 -15.79
N VAL A 222 -15.62 15.50 -15.45
CA VAL A 222 -14.51 15.08 -16.31
C VAL A 222 -14.99 14.26 -17.51
N ARG A 223 -14.27 14.37 -18.62
CA ARG A 223 -14.56 13.62 -19.85
C ARG A 223 -14.05 12.19 -19.77
N ILE A 224 -12.94 11.98 -19.05
CA ILE A 224 -12.32 10.67 -18.90
C ILE A 224 -11.75 10.47 -17.49
N LEU A 225 -12.01 9.29 -16.93
CA LEU A 225 -11.34 8.76 -15.76
C LEU A 225 -10.39 7.66 -16.24
N VAL A 226 -9.13 7.74 -15.82
CA VAL A 226 -8.13 6.70 -16.07
C VAL A 226 -7.58 6.21 -14.73
N SER A 227 -7.59 4.91 -14.47
CA SER A 227 -7.00 4.29 -13.27
C SER A 227 -5.92 3.29 -13.63
N SER A 228 -4.77 3.41 -12.97
CA SER A 228 -3.65 2.46 -13.08
C SER A 228 -3.49 1.55 -11.86
N VAL A 229 -4.43 1.62 -10.90
CA VAL A 229 -4.43 0.88 -9.64
C VAL A 229 -4.56 -0.64 -9.92
N PRO A 230 -3.66 -1.48 -9.37
CA PRO A 230 -3.65 -2.93 -9.65
C PRO A 230 -4.80 -3.72 -9.03
N ASP A 231 -5.32 -3.21 -7.91
CA ASP A 231 -6.30 -3.87 -7.06
C ASP A 231 -7.69 -3.89 -7.70
N TYR A 232 -8.32 -5.07 -7.76
CA TYR A 232 -9.60 -5.25 -8.44
C TYR A 232 -10.74 -4.55 -7.70
N GLU A 233 -10.78 -4.69 -6.38
CA GLU A 233 -11.79 -4.13 -5.48
C GLU A 233 -11.77 -2.60 -5.53
N THR A 234 -10.58 -2.00 -5.55
CA THR A 234 -10.40 -0.56 -5.72
C THR A 234 -10.87 -0.09 -7.10
N SER A 235 -10.53 -0.81 -8.17
CA SER A 235 -11.02 -0.50 -9.52
C SER A 235 -12.53 -0.61 -9.64
N GLU A 236 -13.13 -1.62 -8.99
CA GLU A 236 -14.58 -1.81 -8.92
C GLU A 236 -15.25 -0.66 -8.17
N LEU A 237 -14.76 -0.31 -6.98
CA LEU A 237 -15.29 0.80 -6.18
C LEU A 237 -15.22 2.10 -6.97
N LEU A 238 -14.06 2.40 -7.54
CA LEU A 238 -13.84 3.59 -8.34
C LEU A 238 -14.82 3.67 -9.52
N LEU A 239 -15.01 2.56 -10.23
CA LEU A 239 -15.94 2.49 -11.35
C LEU A 239 -17.39 2.73 -10.90
N ALA A 240 -17.81 2.13 -9.78
CA ALA A 240 -19.14 2.33 -9.21
C ALA A 240 -19.38 3.80 -8.83
N VAL A 241 -18.41 4.44 -8.16
CA VAL A 241 -18.49 5.87 -7.79
C VAL A 241 -18.50 6.76 -9.04
N PHE A 242 -17.62 6.50 -10.00
CA PHE A 242 -17.55 7.29 -11.24
C PHE A 242 -18.82 7.18 -12.07
N ARG A 243 -19.37 5.97 -12.25
CA ARG A 243 -20.60 5.75 -13.02
C ARG A 243 -21.81 6.39 -12.37
N LYS A 244 -21.88 6.40 -11.04
CA LYS A 244 -22.91 7.12 -10.30
C LYS A 244 -22.82 8.63 -10.49
N ALA A 245 -21.61 9.18 -10.53
CA ALA A 245 -21.37 10.62 -10.70
C ALA A 245 -21.47 11.09 -12.16
N ASN A 246 -21.04 10.24 -13.11
CA ASN A 246 -20.91 10.56 -14.52
C ASN A 246 -21.19 9.33 -15.40
N PRO A 247 -22.47 9.08 -15.72
CA PRO A 247 -22.87 7.94 -16.53
C PRO A 247 -22.32 7.95 -17.96
N SER A 248 -22.02 9.14 -18.51
CA SER A 248 -21.58 9.33 -19.90
C SER A 248 -20.07 9.47 -20.10
N GLY A 249 -19.30 9.67 -19.02
CA GLY A 249 -17.86 9.87 -19.09
C GLY A 249 -17.12 8.58 -19.46
N VAL A 250 -15.93 8.69 -20.03
CA VAL A 250 -15.14 7.50 -20.40
C VAL A 250 -14.41 6.97 -19.15
N ALA A 251 -14.57 5.69 -18.84
CA ALA A 251 -13.88 5.01 -17.74
C ALA A 251 -12.88 3.99 -18.27
N VAL A 252 -11.59 4.30 -18.10
CA VAL A 252 -10.49 3.39 -18.37
C VAL A 252 -9.92 2.92 -17.04
N VAL A 253 -10.06 1.65 -16.70
CA VAL A 253 -9.57 1.09 -15.44
C VAL A 253 -8.56 -0.02 -15.69
N ARG A 254 -7.78 -0.39 -14.68
CA ARG A 254 -6.87 -1.52 -14.77
C ARG A 254 -7.53 -2.77 -14.21
N GLY A 255 -7.42 -3.87 -14.95
CA GLY A 255 -7.80 -5.20 -14.48
C GLY A 255 -6.61 -5.96 -13.92
N GLN A 256 -6.88 -6.84 -12.96
CA GLN A 256 -5.89 -7.77 -12.42
C GLN A 256 -5.71 -9.00 -13.31
N ASP A 257 -6.81 -9.58 -13.78
CA ASP A 257 -6.84 -10.75 -14.66
C ASP A 257 -8.03 -10.70 -15.64
N VAL A 258 -8.18 -11.75 -16.44
CA VAL A 258 -9.22 -11.83 -17.47
C VAL A 258 -10.62 -11.81 -16.87
N ASN A 259 -10.87 -12.55 -15.78
CA ASN A 259 -12.20 -12.63 -15.16
C ASN A 259 -12.57 -11.29 -14.51
N GLY A 260 -11.63 -10.69 -13.78
CA GLY A 260 -11.78 -9.35 -13.22
C GLY A 260 -12.05 -8.31 -14.32
N ALA A 261 -11.37 -8.39 -15.47
CA ALA A 261 -11.65 -7.50 -16.58
C ALA A 261 -13.06 -7.67 -17.15
N LEU A 262 -13.52 -8.90 -17.36
CA LEU A 262 -14.89 -9.17 -17.82
C LEU A 262 -15.93 -8.62 -16.84
N ASN A 263 -15.69 -8.76 -15.53
CA ASN A 263 -16.56 -8.20 -14.49
C ASN A 263 -16.56 -6.67 -14.51
N LEU A 264 -15.40 -6.03 -14.68
CA LEU A 264 -15.31 -4.57 -14.79
C LEU A 264 -16.03 -4.04 -16.04
N TYR A 265 -15.94 -4.73 -17.18
CA TYR A 265 -16.75 -4.39 -18.36
C TYR A 265 -18.25 -4.53 -18.09
N ALA A 266 -18.68 -5.61 -17.44
CA ALA A 266 -20.09 -5.79 -17.05
C ALA A 266 -20.60 -4.69 -16.10
N LYS A 267 -19.69 -4.09 -15.30
CA LYS A 267 -19.96 -2.96 -14.39
C LYS A 267 -19.82 -1.59 -15.07
N GLY A 268 -19.60 -1.57 -16.38
CA GLY A 268 -19.64 -0.37 -17.21
C GLY A 268 -18.28 0.28 -17.48
N ALA A 269 -17.15 -0.39 -17.30
CA ALA A 269 -15.88 0.13 -17.80
C ALA A 269 -15.90 0.23 -19.34
N ASP A 270 -15.37 1.31 -19.91
CA ASP A 270 -15.24 1.46 -21.37
C ASP A 270 -14.00 0.75 -21.91
N TYR A 271 -12.94 0.70 -21.09
CA TYR A 271 -11.74 -0.06 -21.40
C TYR A 271 -11.08 -0.57 -20.12
N VAL A 272 -10.64 -1.83 -20.15
CA VAL A 272 -9.88 -2.44 -19.07
C VAL A 272 -8.47 -2.73 -19.54
N ILE A 273 -7.50 -2.04 -18.93
CA ILE A 273 -6.07 -2.24 -19.17
C ILE A 273 -5.64 -3.53 -18.47
N LEU A 274 -5.15 -4.50 -19.25
CA LEU A 274 -4.50 -5.72 -18.75
C LEU A 274 -3.01 -5.70 -19.11
N PRO A 275 -2.12 -5.18 -18.23
CA PRO A 275 -0.72 -4.94 -18.58
C PRO A 275 0.03 -6.17 -19.10
N ARG A 276 -0.18 -7.34 -18.47
CA ARG A 276 0.45 -8.60 -18.91
C ARG A 276 0.00 -9.00 -20.30
N LEU A 277 -1.31 -8.95 -20.56
CA LEU A 277 -1.89 -9.32 -21.85
C LEU A 277 -1.44 -8.35 -22.96
N LEU A 278 -1.44 -7.04 -22.68
CA LEU A 278 -0.98 -6.03 -23.62
C LEU A 278 0.51 -6.18 -23.93
N GLY A 279 1.34 -6.45 -22.91
CA GLY A 279 2.76 -6.73 -23.09
C GLY A 279 3.02 -7.97 -23.94
N SER A 280 2.34 -9.08 -23.65
CA SER A 280 2.45 -10.31 -24.43
C SER A 280 1.98 -10.12 -25.87
N ARG A 281 0.87 -9.40 -26.09
CA ARG A 281 0.35 -9.10 -27.44
C ARG A 281 1.30 -8.21 -28.22
N HIS A 282 1.87 -7.19 -27.58
CA HIS A 282 2.86 -6.33 -28.20
C HIS A 282 4.11 -7.11 -28.62
N ALA A 283 4.63 -7.98 -27.74
CA ALA A 283 5.77 -8.84 -28.06
C ALA A 283 5.47 -9.81 -29.22
N ALA A 284 4.27 -10.41 -29.24
CA ALA A 284 3.85 -11.29 -30.33
C ALA A 284 3.80 -10.56 -31.68
N LEU A 285 3.21 -9.37 -31.72
CA LEU A 285 3.16 -8.52 -32.92
C LEU A 285 4.57 -8.11 -33.38
N LEU A 286 5.45 -7.80 -32.45
CA LEU A 286 6.84 -7.46 -32.74
C LEU A 286 7.58 -8.64 -33.38
N ILE A 287 7.45 -9.85 -32.82
CA ILE A 287 8.03 -11.07 -33.41
C ILE A 287 7.47 -11.34 -34.81
N GLN A 288 6.15 -11.18 -35.00
CA GLN A 288 5.51 -11.34 -36.31
C GLN A 288 6.06 -10.33 -37.34
N ASN A 289 6.23 -9.06 -36.95
CA ASN A 289 6.71 -8.00 -37.83
C ASN A 289 8.21 -8.12 -38.16
N LEU A 290 9.03 -8.51 -37.18
CA LEU A 290 10.48 -8.69 -37.37
C LEU A 290 10.80 -10.03 -38.08
N GLY A 291 9.94 -11.04 -37.95
CA GLY A 291 10.17 -12.38 -38.50
C GLY A 291 11.35 -13.08 -37.81
N LEU A 292 12.08 -13.93 -38.53
CA LEU A 292 13.25 -14.66 -38.03
C LEU A 292 14.59 -14.02 -38.44
N LEU A 293 14.61 -12.69 -38.68
CA LEU A 293 15.77 -11.97 -39.21
C LEU A 293 16.58 -11.30 -38.09
N PRO A 294 17.79 -11.79 -37.73
CA PRO A 294 18.55 -11.28 -36.58
C PRO A 294 18.87 -9.78 -36.64
N GLU A 295 19.13 -9.24 -37.83
CA GLU A 295 19.46 -7.82 -38.02
C GLU A 295 18.32 -6.89 -37.60
N ARG A 296 17.07 -7.33 -37.77
CA ARG A 296 15.89 -6.53 -37.36
C ARG A 296 15.78 -6.46 -35.84
N TYR A 297 16.07 -7.55 -35.13
CA TYR A 297 16.14 -7.57 -33.67
C TYR A 297 17.30 -6.72 -33.12
N ARG A 298 18.44 -6.65 -33.82
CA ARG A 298 19.54 -5.77 -33.40
C ARG A 298 19.14 -4.29 -33.44
N ARG A 299 18.45 -3.86 -34.50
CA ARG A 299 17.92 -2.48 -34.60
C ARG A 299 16.89 -2.19 -33.52
N GLU A 300 15.97 -3.13 -33.28
CA GLU A 300 14.96 -2.98 -32.22
C GLU A 300 15.59 -2.88 -30.83
N LYS A 301 16.60 -3.73 -30.56
CA LYS A 301 17.39 -3.66 -29.32
C LYS A 301 18.03 -2.29 -29.12
N GLU A 302 18.62 -1.70 -30.15
CA GLU A 302 19.22 -0.37 -30.07
C GLU A 302 18.17 0.70 -29.69
N SER A 303 17.01 0.68 -30.34
CA SER A 303 15.88 1.56 -30.02
C SER A 303 15.41 1.38 -28.57
N GLN A 304 15.22 0.13 -28.15
CA GLN A 304 14.77 -0.20 -26.80
C GLN A 304 15.78 0.22 -25.74
N LEU A 305 17.08 0.08 -25.99
CA LEU A 305 18.13 0.55 -25.06
C LEU A 305 18.10 2.06 -24.89
N VAL A 306 17.86 2.84 -25.94
CA VAL A 306 17.70 4.29 -25.84
C VAL A 306 16.51 4.62 -24.94
N PHE A 307 15.35 4.03 -25.20
CA PHE A 307 14.14 4.25 -24.41
C PHE A 307 14.32 3.89 -22.92
N LEU A 308 14.93 2.73 -22.62
CA LEU A 308 15.16 2.28 -21.25
C LEU A 308 16.17 3.17 -20.51
N ASN A 309 17.21 3.65 -21.19
CA ASN A 309 18.18 4.58 -20.60
C ASN A 309 17.58 5.96 -20.32
N GLU A 310 16.74 6.48 -21.21
CA GLU A 310 15.99 7.71 -20.95
C GLU A 310 15.07 7.55 -19.73
N ARG A 311 14.40 6.41 -19.62
CA ARG A 311 13.58 6.10 -18.43
C ARG A 311 14.41 6.05 -17.16
N LYS A 312 15.54 5.36 -17.18
CA LYS A 312 16.46 5.27 -16.05
C LYS A 312 16.96 6.66 -15.61
N ARG A 313 17.29 7.55 -16.55
CA ARG A 313 17.77 8.91 -16.26
C ARG A 313 16.71 9.78 -15.60
N LYS A 314 15.44 9.65 -16.00
CA LYS A 314 14.31 10.41 -15.43
C LYS A 314 13.91 9.96 -14.02
N GLY A 315 14.62 9.02 -13.39
CA GLY A 315 14.39 8.60 -12.01
C GLY A 315 13.34 7.50 -11.82
N PHE A 316 12.75 6.99 -12.92
CA PHE A 316 11.59 6.10 -12.89
C PHE A 316 11.82 4.69 -12.29
N LEU A 317 13.06 4.33 -11.91
CA LEU A 317 13.37 3.05 -11.27
C LEU A 317 13.10 3.00 -9.76
N ARG A 318 12.86 4.14 -9.07
CA ARG A 318 12.62 4.11 -7.61
C ARG A 318 11.39 3.28 -7.22
N HIS A 319 10.35 3.26 -8.06
CA HIS A 319 9.13 2.48 -7.80
C HIS A 319 9.12 1.08 -8.46
N GLU A 320 10.20 0.66 -9.14
CA GLU A 320 10.32 -0.73 -9.65
C GLU A 320 10.65 -1.75 -8.54
N TYR A 321 11.22 -1.30 -7.43
CA TYR A 321 11.74 -2.20 -6.38
C TYR A 321 10.73 -2.66 -5.32
N TYR A 322 9.52 -2.09 -5.25
CA TYR A 322 8.56 -2.41 -4.17
C TYR A 322 7.55 -3.52 -4.48
N SER A 323 7.65 -4.22 -5.61
CA SER A 323 6.68 -5.27 -5.99
C SER A 323 7.30 -6.66 -6.20
N GLY A 324 8.40 -6.95 -5.50
CA GLY A 324 9.08 -8.26 -5.52
C GLY A 324 8.86 -9.09 -4.25
N VAL A 325 7.93 -8.69 -3.37
CA VAL A 325 7.59 -9.41 -2.15
C VAL A 325 6.09 -9.68 -2.12
N TYR A 326 5.68 -10.67 -2.90
CA TYR A 326 4.56 -11.57 -2.61
C TYR A 326 4.86 -12.90 -3.28
#